data_AF-A0A1I0I281-F1
#
_entry.id   AF-A0A1I0I281-F1
#
_cell.length_a   1.000
_cell.length_b   1.000
_cell.length_c   1.000
_cell.angle_alpha   90.00
_cell.angle_beta   90.00
_cell.angle_gamma   90.00
#
_symmetry.space_group_name_H-M   'P 1'
#
loop_
_entity.id
_entity.type
_entity.pdbx_description
1 polymer ?
#
loop_
_entity_poly.entity_id
_entity_poly.type
_entity_poly.pdbx_seq_one_letter_code
_entity_poly.pdbx_strand_id
1 'polypeptide(L)'
;PRKNAKPWKTITAGAVARNEALRAVKYLGRALWRRWSGYHRRSRVETKMHCVKLLGQRLMARDFDRQVAELQVRIAVLNGYTALGIPVTEAVG
;
A
#
# COMPACT_ATOMS: atom_id res chain seq x y z
N PRO A 1 3.87 -11.59 -3.60
CA PRO A 1 4.65 -12.34 -2.59
C PRO A 1 6.13 -11.91 -2.51
N ARG A 2 6.76 -12.06 -1.33
CA ARG A 2 8.22 -11.87 -1.15
C ARG A 2 9.00 -12.95 -1.93
N LYS A 3 10.24 -12.66 -2.34
CA LYS A 3 11.08 -13.57 -3.15
C LYS A 3 11.24 -14.95 -2.50
N ASN A 4 11.41 -14.97 -1.18
CA ASN A 4 11.65 -16.20 -0.40
C ASN A 4 10.38 -16.71 0.31
N ALA A 5 9.19 -16.33 -0.17
CA ALA A 5 7.95 -16.73 0.48
C ALA A 5 7.69 -18.23 0.25
N LYS A 6 7.53 -18.97 1.34
CA LYS A 6 7.18 -20.40 1.32
C LYS A 6 5.66 -20.59 1.45
N PRO A 7 5.10 -21.65 0.85
CA PRO A 7 3.71 -22.01 1.08
C PRO A 7 3.44 -22.28 2.55
N TRP A 8 2.26 -21.90 3.02
CA TRP A 8 1.79 -22.24 4.36
C TRP A 8 1.10 -23.61 4.33
N LYS A 9 1.29 -24.41 5.40
CA LYS A 9 0.65 -25.73 5.55
C LYS A 9 -0.82 -25.62 6.00
N THR A 10 -1.20 -24.52 6.63
CA THR A 10 -2.57 -24.26 7.10
C THR A 10 -3.53 -24.08 5.92
N ILE A 11 -4.79 -24.54 6.07
CA ILE A 11 -5.82 -24.54 5.00
C ILE A 11 -6.89 -23.46 5.27
N THR A 12 -6.52 -22.35 5.90
CA THR A 12 -7.42 -21.20 6.01
C THR A 12 -7.58 -20.52 4.64
N ALA A 13 -8.73 -19.88 4.39
CA ALA A 13 -8.99 -19.17 3.13
C ALA A 13 -7.86 -18.18 2.75
N GLY A 14 -7.31 -17.46 3.73
CA GLY A 14 -6.16 -16.57 3.52
C GLY A 14 -4.86 -17.30 3.16
N ALA A 15 -4.64 -18.50 3.70
CA ALA A 15 -3.49 -19.33 3.36
C ALA A 15 -3.62 -19.92 1.95
N VAL A 16 -4.82 -20.35 1.55
CA VAL A 16 -5.13 -20.82 0.20
C VAL A 16 -4.86 -19.72 -0.83
N ALA A 17 -5.46 -18.54 -0.66
CA ALA A 17 -5.25 -17.40 -1.57
C ALA A 17 -3.77 -16.98 -1.67
N ARG A 18 -3.04 -17.00 -0.54
CA ARG A 18 -1.60 -16.72 -0.52
C ARG A 18 -0.81 -17.77 -1.30
N ASN A 19 -1.12 -19.05 -1.09
CA ASN A 19 -0.43 -20.16 -1.75
C ASN A 19 -0.72 -20.17 -3.27
N GLU A 20 -1.93 -19.82 -3.68
CA GLU A 20 -2.28 -19.61 -5.10
C GLU A 20 -1.46 -18.48 -5.72
N ALA A 21 -1.31 -17.34 -5.03
CA ALA A 21 -0.43 -16.27 -5.49
C ALA A 21 1.04 -16.73 -5.61
N LEU A 22 1.52 -17.63 -4.75
CA LEU A 22 2.85 -18.23 -4.88
C LEU A 22 2.96 -19.15 -6.10
N ARG A 23 1.95 -19.99 -6.34
CA ARG A 23 1.87 -20.87 -7.52
C ARG A 23 1.85 -20.05 -8.81
N ALA A 24 1.02 -19.00 -8.87
CA ALA A 24 0.93 -18.10 -10.02
C ALA A 24 2.25 -17.36 -10.29
N VAL A 25 2.97 -16.93 -9.24
CA VAL A 25 4.31 -16.34 -9.40
C VAL A 25 5.32 -17.35 -9.94
N LYS A 26 5.26 -18.61 -9.50
CA LYS A 26 6.16 -19.68 -9.98
C LYS A 26 5.90 -20.01 -11.46
N TYR A 27 4.64 -20.00 -11.88
CA TYR A 27 4.24 -20.31 -13.25
C TYR A 27 4.49 -19.15 -14.23
N LEU A 28 4.07 -17.93 -13.89
CA LEU A 28 4.10 -16.77 -14.80
C LEU A 28 5.40 -15.96 -14.73
N GLY A 29 6.19 -16.14 -13.67
CA GLY A 29 7.27 -15.24 -13.33
C GLY A 29 6.78 -13.97 -12.59
N ARG A 30 7.65 -13.44 -11.73
CA ARG A 30 7.27 -12.41 -10.75
C ARG A 30 6.92 -11.05 -11.36
N ALA A 31 7.60 -10.64 -12.42
CA ALA A 31 7.34 -9.36 -13.09
C ALA A 31 5.96 -9.35 -13.75
N LEU A 32 5.66 -10.39 -14.53
CA LEU A 32 4.38 -10.56 -15.20
C LEU A 32 3.24 -10.68 -14.20
N TRP A 33 3.40 -11.52 -13.17
CA TRP A 33 2.40 -11.66 -12.12
C TRP A 33 2.09 -10.34 -11.42
N ARG A 34 3.11 -9.51 -11.10
CA ARG A 34 2.90 -8.20 -10.44
C ARG A 34 2.12 -7.23 -11.31
N ARG A 35 2.32 -7.27 -12.64
CA ARG A 35 1.60 -6.42 -13.60
C ARG A 35 0.15 -6.90 -13.73
N TRP A 36 -0.06 -8.19 -13.95
CA TRP A 36 -1.39 -8.79 -14.13
C TRP A 36 -2.28 -8.69 -12.88
N SER A 37 -1.73 -9.00 -11.70
CA SER A 37 -2.49 -8.98 -10.45
C SER A 37 -2.79 -7.57 -9.90
N GLY A 38 -2.26 -6.51 -10.52
CA GLY A 38 -2.36 -5.14 -9.99
C GLY A 38 -1.67 -4.96 -8.63
N TYR A 39 -0.81 -5.90 -8.21
CA TYR A 39 -0.18 -5.91 -6.88
C TYR A 39 0.59 -4.62 -6.57
N HIS A 40 1.19 -4.00 -7.58
CA HIS A 40 1.91 -2.73 -7.40
C HIS A 40 1.00 -1.58 -6.96
N ARG A 41 -0.19 -1.47 -7.56
CA ARG A 41 -1.19 -0.46 -7.18
C ARG A 41 -1.68 -0.70 -5.75
N ARG A 42 -2.03 -1.95 -5.42
CA ARG A 42 -2.44 -2.33 -4.05
C ARG A 42 -1.37 -2.01 -3.02
N SER A 43 -0.12 -2.37 -3.29
CA SER A 43 1.02 -2.09 -2.40
C SER A 43 1.20 -0.60 -2.17
N ARG A 44 1.03 0.25 -3.20
CA ARG A 44 1.11 1.72 -3.04
C ARG A 44 0.00 2.26 -2.14
N VAL A 45 -1.23 1.78 -2.33
CA VAL A 45 -2.36 2.17 -1.47
C VAL A 45 -2.12 1.73 -0.03
N GLU A 46 -1.67 0.50 0.21
CA GLU A 46 -1.33 0.00 1.54
C GLU A 46 -0.24 0.86 2.21
N THR A 47 0.80 1.25 1.47
CA THR A 47 1.83 2.17 1.96
C THR A 47 1.25 3.55 2.30
N LYS A 48 0.42 4.14 1.42
CA LYS A 48 -0.18 5.47 1.70
C LYS A 48 -1.11 5.41 2.91
N MET A 49 -1.87 4.32 3.07
CA MET A 49 -2.70 4.07 4.26
C MET A 49 -1.86 3.88 5.52
N HIS A 50 -0.69 3.26 5.42
CA HIS A 50 0.25 3.21 6.55
C HIS A 50 0.69 4.62 6.98
N CYS A 51 1.03 5.50 6.04
CA CYS A 51 1.34 6.90 6.34
C CYS A 51 0.17 7.63 7.02
N VAL A 52 -1.08 7.41 6.58
CA VAL A 52 -2.27 7.96 7.24
C VAL A 52 -2.38 7.49 8.71
N LYS A 53 -2.02 6.23 8.98
CA LYS A 53 -2.01 5.67 10.35
C LYS A 53 -0.89 6.22 11.22
N LEU A 54 0.25 6.63 10.64
CA LEU A 54 1.32 7.29 11.39
C LEU A 54 0.90 8.66 11.93
N LEU A 55 -0.04 9.34 11.26
CA LEU A 55 -0.65 10.59 11.75
C LEU A 55 -1.74 10.34 12.82
N GLY A 56 -2.11 9.09 13.06
CA GLY A 56 -3.09 8.69 14.07
C GLY A 56 -3.65 7.30 13.77
N GLN A 57 -3.62 6.39 14.73
CA GLN A 57 -3.98 4.99 14.46
C GLN A 57 -5.47 4.80 14.09
N ARG A 58 -6.36 5.66 14.60
CA ARG A 58 -7.82 5.60 14.43
C ARG A 58 -8.36 7.01 14.17
N LEU A 59 -9.58 7.10 13.63
CA LEU A 59 -10.34 8.36 13.59
C LEU A 59 -10.96 8.61 14.97
N MET A 60 -10.81 9.82 15.49
CA MET A 60 -11.23 10.19 16.85
C MET A 60 -12.59 10.88 16.85
N ALA A 61 -12.97 11.52 15.76
CA ALA A 61 -14.29 12.13 15.62
C ALA A 61 -15.41 11.09 15.75
N ARG A 62 -16.48 11.45 16.48
CA ARG A 62 -17.68 10.60 16.66
C ARG A 62 -18.68 10.78 15.53
N ASP A 63 -18.80 12.00 15.00
CA ASP A 63 -19.69 12.33 13.89
C ASP A 63 -19.03 12.03 12.54
N PHE A 64 -19.79 11.48 11.60
CA PHE A 64 -19.28 11.06 10.29
C PHE A 64 -18.64 12.22 9.51
N ASP A 65 -19.29 13.38 9.45
CA ASP A 65 -18.74 14.54 8.74
C ASP A 65 -17.41 15.02 9.35
N ARG A 66 -17.28 14.92 10.67
CA ARG A 66 -16.04 15.23 11.38
C ARG A 66 -14.97 14.16 11.15
N GLN A 67 -15.33 12.89 10.96
CA GLN A 67 -14.40 11.84 10.54
C GLN A 67 -13.88 12.07 9.12
N VAL A 68 -14.75 12.50 8.21
CA VAL A 68 -14.37 12.88 6.84
C VAL A 68 -13.41 14.06 6.86
N ALA A 69 -13.71 15.11 7.64
CA ALA A 69 -12.83 16.25 7.81
C ALA A 69 -11.47 15.85 8.39
N GLU A 70 -11.44 15.00 9.43
CA GLU A 70 -10.20 14.46 10.01
C GLU A 70 -9.35 13.73 8.97
N LEU A 71 -9.98 12.89 8.13
CA LEU A 71 -9.29 12.21 7.03
C LEU A 71 -8.75 13.18 5.98
N GLN A 72 -9.55 14.17 5.57
CA GLN A 72 -9.15 15.19 4.60
C GLN A 72 -7.94 16.00 5.09
N VAL A 73 -7.92 16.39 6.36
CA VAL A 73 -6.77 17.08 6.97
C VAL A 73 -5.52 16.20 6.91
N ARG A 74 -5.61 14.92 7.27
CA ARG A 74 -4.47 13.99 7.18
C ARG A 74 -3.97 13.84 5.74
N ILE A 75 -4.87 13.81 4.77
CA ILE A 75 -4.52 13.78 3.35
C ILE A 75 -3.79 15.06 2.95
N ALA A 76 -4.28 16.23 3.37
CA ALA A 76 -3.63 17.52 3.10
C ALA A 76 -2.20 17.56 3.65
N VAL A 77 -2.00 17.10 4.89
CA VAL A 77 -0.65 16.99 5.51
C VAL A 77 0.26 16.07 4.69
N LEU A 78 -0.22 14.87 4.32
CA LEU A 78 0.58 13.94 3.52
C LEU A 78 0.91 14.45 2.12
N ASN A 79 0.02 15.24 1.52
CA ASN A 79 0.27 15.89 0.24
C ASN A 79 1.31 17.01 0.39
N GLY A 80 1.27 17.76 1.50
CA GLY A 80 2.31 18.73 1.87
C GLY A 80 3.69 18.09 1.97
N TYR A 81 3.84 16.97 2.68
CA TYR A 81 5.10 16.22 2.72
C TYR A 81 5.55 15.72 1.34
N THR A 82 4.60 15.35 0.48
CA THR A 82 4.93 14.93 -0.89
C THR A 82 5.48 16.09 -1.69
N ALA A 83 4.87 17.28 -1.62
CA ALA A 83 5.34 18.47 -2.29
C ALA A 83 6.75 18.89 -1.81
N LEU A 84 6.98 18.89 -0.50
CA LEU A 84 8.27 19.25 0.10
C LEU A 84 9.38 18.23 -0.20
N GLY A 85 9.03 16.97 -0.43
CA GLY A 85 9.99 15.90 -0.73
C GLY A 85 10.38 15.79 -2.20
N ILE A 86 9.79 16.57 -3.11
CA ILE A 86 10.15 16.58 -4.53
C ILE A 86 11.42 17.42 -4.70
N PRO A 87 12.54 16.84 -5.15
CA PRO A 87 13.75 17.63 -5.39
C PRO A 87 13.55 18.58 -6.56
N VAL A 88 14.03 19.82 -6.41
CA VAL A 88 14.12 20.78 -7.50
C VAL A 88 15.43 20.49 -8.25
N THR A 89 15.35 20.10 -9.52
CA THR A 89 16.53 19.94 -10.37
C THR A 89 16.79 21.25 -11.09
N GLU A 90 17.96 21.84 -10.85
CA GLU A 90 18.42 23.04 -11.55
C GLU A 90 19.54 22.66 -12.51
N ALA A 91 19.51 23.21 -13.73
CA ALA A 91 20.59 23.04 -14.69
C ALA A 91 21.75 23.97 -14.30
N VAL A 92 22.93 23.39 -14.06
CA VAL A 92 24.16 24.17 -13.81
C VAL A 92 24.86 24.38 -15.16
N GLY A 93 25.03 25.64 -15.54
CA GLY A 93 25.84 26.08 -16.68
C GLY A 93 27.21 26.60 -16.26
#